data_AF-A0A371PPK7-F1
#
_entry.id   AF-A0A371PPK7-F1
#
_cell.length_a   1.000
_cell.length_b   1.000
_cell.length_c   1.000
_cell.angle_alpha   90.00
_cell.angle_beta   90.00
_cell.angle_gamma   90.00
#
_symmetry.space_group_name_H-M   'P 1'
#
loop_
_entity.id
_entity.type
_entity.pdbx_description
1 polymer ?
#
loop_
_entity_poly.entity_id
_entity_poly.type
_entity_poly.pdbx_seq_one_letter_code
_entity_poly.pdbx_strand_id
1 'polypeptide(L)'
;MPEPLRRAVHELVSEAVLNCQEVLRYTEPDQAHDWKRMTLIRATDAADTMDMASMLIAAYCQKTGTALDTLASYLQTRQQRSRAAGPQDKDREELAGILSDPVPDQDDQAMSLQFSWGQRHAKRALTPEGDPQKLFTEACLYGLRAKLCDDVDSLDSYLPPQMAVMARRVADVLEEPQPAQA
;
A
#
# COMPACT_ATOMS: atom_id res chain seq x y z
N MET A 1 -16.34 11.90 -15.27
CA MET A 1 -16.52 10.44 -15.27
C MET A 1 -18.02 10.14 -15.12
N PRO A 2 -18.63 9.27 -15.94
CA PRO A 2 -20.04 8.89 -15.78
C PRO A 2 -20.29 8.12 -14.48
N GLU A 3 -21.51 8.21 -13.96
CA GLU A 3 -21.89 7.63 -12.68
C GLU A 3 -21.58 6.12 -12.55
N PRO A 4 -21.91 5.25 -13.52
CA PRO A 4 -21.60 3.82 -13.40
C PRO A 4 -20.10 3.54 -13.31
N LEU A 5 -19.29 4.25 -14.11
CA LEU A 5 -17.84 4.12 -14.07
C LEU A 5 -17.27 4.64 -12.74
N ARG A 6 -17.82 5.74 -12.23
CA ARG A 6 -17.41 6.31 -10.94
C ARG A 6 -17.63 5.33 -9.80
N ARG A 7 -18.79 4.67 -9.75
CA ARG A 7 -19.09 3.64 -8.73
C ARG A 7 -18.17 2.43 -8.84
N ALA A 8 -17.98 1.90 -10.05
CA ALA A 8 -17.06 0.78 -10.27
C ALA A 8 -15.62 1.11 -9.84
N VAL A 9 -15.14 2.33 -10.15
CA VAL A 9 -13.83 2.80 -9.68
C VAL A 9 -13.77 2.92 -8.16
N HIS A 10 -14.83 3.42 -7.51
CA HIS A 10 -14.87 3.51 -6.05
C HIS A 10 -14.83 2.12 -5.39
N GLU A 11 -15.53 1.14 -5.93
CA GLU A 11 -15.53 -0.24 -5.45
C GLU A 11 -14.12 -0.86 -5.56
N LEU A 12 -13.49 -0.75 -6.73
CA LEU A 12 -12.15 -1.26 -6.97
C LEU A 12 -11.10 -0.57 -6.09
N VAL A 13 -11.15 0.75 -5.95
CA VAL A 13 -10.22 1.47 -5.06
C VAL A 13 -10.41 1.04 -3.61
N SER A 14 -11.65 0.83 -3.17
CA SER A 14 -11.94 0.37 -1.81
C SER A 14 -11.39 -1.04 -1.57
N GLU A 15 -11.56 -1.96 -2.51
CA GLU A 15 -10.99 -3.31 -2.48
C GLU A 15 -9.46 -3.28 -2.46
N ALA A 16 -8.82 -2.45 -3.29
CA ALA A 16 -7.37 -2.29 -3.29
C ALA A 16 -6.86 -1.77 -1.93
N VAL A 17 -7.57 -0.82 -1.32
CA VAL A 17 -7.23 -0.32 0.03
C VAL A 17 -7.35 -1.43 1.07
N LEU A 18 -8.40 -2.27 1.03
CA LEU A 18 -8.53 -3.42 1.94
C LEU A 18 -7.37 -4.41 1.78
N ASN A 19 -6.95 -4.69 0.55
CA ASN A 19 -5.78 -5.52 0.28
C ASN A 19 -4.50 -4.88 0.84
N CYS A 20 -4.32 -3.56 0.71
CA CYS A 20 -3.21 -2.84 1.33
C CYS A 20 -3.23 -2.91 2.86
N GLN A 21 -4.42 -2.86 3.50
CA GLN A 21 -4.54 -3.05 4.95
C GLN A 21 -4.07 -4.43 5.40
N GLU A 22 -4.35 -5.46 4.61
CA GLU A 22 -3.86 -6.81 4.88
C GLU A 22 -2.34 -6.90 4.75
N VAL A 23 -1.74 -6.23 3.76
CA VAL A 23 -0.26 -6.16 3.65
C VAL A 23 0.33 -5.57 4.93
N LEU A 24 -0.19 -4.44 5.40
CA LEU A 24 0.25 -3.82 6.67
C LEU A 24 0.10 -4.79 7.85
N ARG A 25 -1.07 -5.42 7.97
CA ARG A 25 -1.34 -6.38 9.06
C ARG A 25 -0.35 -7.55 9.06
N TYR A 26 -0.10 -8.15 7.89
CA TYR A 26 0.77 -9.32 7.79
C TYR A 26 2.25 -8.97 7.90
N THR A 27 2.64 -7.71 7.77
CA THR A 27 4.01 -7.26 8.10
C THR A 27 4.26 -7.09 9.60
N GLU A 28 3.22 -7.18 10.44
CA GLU A 28 3.37 -7.01 11.89
C GLU A 28 4.08 -8.21 12.55
N PRO A 29 4.83 -7.98 13.65
CA PRO A 29 5.65 -9.02 14.29
C PRO A 29 4.88 -10.26 14.73
N ASP A 30 3.61 -10.10 15.13
CA ASP A 30 2.76 -11.19 15.60
C ASP A 30 2.25 -12.10 14.46
N GLN A 31 2.42 -11.69 13.20
CA GLN A 31 2.02 -12.46 11.99
C GLN A 31 3.20 -13.14 11.29
N ALA A 32 4.35 -13.25 11.97
CA ALA A 32 5.62 -13.67 11.38
C ALA A 32 5.65 -15.05 10.69
N HIS A 33 4.64 -15.92 10.87
CA HIS A 33 4.62 -17.20 10.17
C HIS A 33 4.09 -17.10 8.73
N ASP A 34 3.11 -16.23 8.47
CA ASP A 34 2.39 -16.16 7.19
C ASP A 34 2.77 -14.95 6.33
N TRP A 35 3.57 -14.03 6.88
CA TRP A 35 3.85 -12.75 6.22
C TRP A 35 4.30 -12.91 4.77
N LYS A 36 5.22 -13.83 4.47
CA LYS A 36 5.75 -14.02 3.10
C LYS A 36 4.63 -14.33 2.10
N ARG A 37 3.79 -15.30 2.43
CA ARG A 37 2.73 -15.76 1.55
C ARG A 37 1.65 -14.68 1.44
N MET A 38 1.19 -14.18 2.59
CA MET A 38 0.03 -13.30 2.63
C MET A 38 0.35 -11.89 2.13
N THR A 39 1.52 -11.33 2.44
CA THR A 39 1.93 -10.01 1.90
C THR A 39 2.09 -10.07 0.39
N LEU A 40 2.68 -11.14 -0.17
CA LEU A 40 2.81 -11.29 -1.63
C LEU A 40 1.47 -11.42 -2.33
N ILE A 41 0.55 -12.24 -1.80
CA ILE A 41 -0.81 -12.38 -2.35
C ILE A 41 -1.53 -11.03 -2.31
N ARG A 42 -1.59 -10.40 -1.14
CA ARG A 42 -2.38 -9.17 -0.94
C ARG A 42 -1.82 -7.97 -1.67
N ALA A 43 -0.49 -7.81 -1.74
CA ALA A 43 0.13 -6.75 -2.53
C ALA A 43 -0.14 -6.94 -4.03
N THR A 44 -0.16 -8.20 -4.50
CA THR A 44 -0.47 -8.54 -5.89
C THR A 44 -1.95 -8.27 -6.20
N ASP A 45 -2.86 -8.69 -5.33
CA ASP A 45 -4.30 -8.42 -5.45
C ASP A 45 -4.55 -6.90 -5.50
N ALA A 46 -3.95 -6.11 -4.60
CA ALA A 46 -4.07 -4.65 -4.61
C ALA A 46 -3.60 -4.03 -5.94
N ALA A 47 -2.46 -4.50 -6.47
CA ALA A 47 -1.93 -4.03 -7.74
C ALA A 47 -2.86 -4.37 -8.92
N ASP A 48 -3.39 -5.60 -8.96
CA ASP A 48 -4.33 -6.04 -9.99
C ASP A 48 -5.64 -5.26 -9.96
N THR A 49 -6.20 -5.04 -8.77
CA THR A 49 -7.42 -4.27 -8.60
C THR A 49 -7.24 -2.81 -9.06
N MET A 50 -6.09 -2.19 -8.77
CA MET A 50 -5.77 -0.85 -9.28
C MET A 50 -5.49 -0.81 -10.78
N ASP A 51 -4.90 -1.86 -11.35
CA ASP A 51 -4.73 -1.99 -12.80
C ASP A 51 -6.10 -2.09 -13.49
N MET A 52 -7.03 -2.90 -12.97
CA MET A 52 -8.41 -2.97 -13.47
C MET A 52 -9.10 -1.60 -13.45
N ALA A 53 -8.97 -0.85 -12.34
CA ALA A 53 -9.53 0.50 -12.26
C ALA A 53 -8.93 1.43 -13.32
N SER A 54 -7.61 1.39 -13.49
CA SER A 54 -6.89 2.19 -14.49
C SER A 54 -7.31 1.83 -15.93
N MET A 55 -7.47 0.54 -16.22
CA MET A 55 -7.91 0.05 -17.53
C MET A 55 -9.35 0.42 -17.84
N LEU A 56 -10.27 0.37 -16.87
CA LEU A 56 -11.66 0.83 -17.07
C LEU A 56 -11.74 2.32 -17.38
N ILE A 57 -10.96 3.14 -16.67
CA ILE A 57 -10.86 4.58 -16.93
C ILE A 57 -10.28 4.82 -18.32
N ALA A 58 -9.17 4.15 -18.66
CA ALA A 58 -8.52 4.30 -19.96
C ALA A 58 -9.43 3.87 -21.12
N ALA A 59 -10.14 2.74 -20.98
CA ALA A 59 -11.10 2.26 -21.96
C ALA A 59 -12.25 3.25 -22.19
N TYR A 60 -12.75 3.87 -21.11
CA TYR A 60 -13.74 4.94 -21.24
C TYR A 60 -13.17 6.17 -21.94
N CYS A 61 -11.99 6.65 -21.56
CA CYS A 61 -11.34 7.79 -22.18
C CYS A 61 -11.10 7.55 -23.68
N GLN A 62 -10.62 6.36 -24.06
CA GLN A 62 -10.46 5.93 -25.44
C GLN A 62 -11.79 5.96 -26.20
N LYS A 63 -12.85 5.38 -25.61
CA LYS A 63 -14.21 5.40 -26.17
C LYS A 63 -14.72 6.83 -26.41
N THR A 64 -14.31 7.79 -25.57
CA THR A 64 -14.66 9.21 -25.71
C THR A 64 -13.69 10.03 -26.57
N GLY A 65 -12.74 9.38 -27.23
CA GLY A 65 -11.87 10.01 -28.24
C GLY A 65 -10.49 10.42 -27.76
N THR A 66 -10.04 9.99 -26.56
CA THR A 66 -8.64 10.19 -26.16
C THR A 66 -7.72 9.31 -27.01
N ALA A 67 -6.67 9.91 -27.57
CA ALA A 67 -5.67 9.21 -28.38
C ALA A 67 -4.88 8.20 -27.54
N LEU A 68 -4.50 7.08 -28.17
CA LEU A 68 -3.76 5.99 -27.52
C LEU A 68 -2.41 6.44 -26.97
N ASP A 69 -1.68 7.30 -27.67
CA ASP A 69 -0.38 7.81 -27.19
C ASP A 69 -0.52 8.65 -25.91
N THR A 70 -1.60 9.43 -25.81
CA THR A 70 -1.92 10.18 -24.60
C THR A 70 -2.26 9.23 -23.44
N LEU A 71 -3.06 8.19 -23.71
CA LEU A 71 -3.38 7.17 -22.71
C LEU A 71 -2.14 6.40 -22.26
N ALA A 72 -1.25 6.04 -23.19
CA ALA A 72 0.02 5.37 -22.88
C ALA A 72 0.90 6.22 -21.95
N SER A 73 0.88 7.55 -22.13
CA SER A 73 1.57 8.48 -21.22
C SER A 73 0.96 8.50 -19.82
N TYR A 74 -0.37 8.47 -19.69
CA TYR A 74 -1.03 8.45 -18.37
C TYR A 74 -0.89 7.10 -17.66
N LEU A 75 -0.97 6.01 -18.42
CA LEU A 75 -0.78 4.65 -17.94
C LEU A 75 0.70 4.31 -17.68
N GLN A 76 1.61 5.19 -18.10
CA GLN A 76 3.05 5.01 -17.95
C GLN A 76 3.54 3.63 -18.44
N THR A 77 3.00 3.13 -19.56
CA THR A 77 3.22 1.76 -20.04
C THR A 77 4.69 1.41 -20.29
N ARG A 78 5.55 2.41 -20.52
CA ARG A 78 7.00 2.23 -20.65
C ARG A 78 7.71 1.88 -19.34
N GLN A 79 7.07 2.13 -18.20
CA GLN A 79 7.59 1.83 -16.87
C GLN A 79 7.04 0.51 -16.31
N GLN A 80 6.04 -0.10 -16.97
CA GLN A 80 5.48 -1.38 -16.56
C GLN A 80 6.54 -2.47 -16.64
N ARG A 81 6.55 -3.33 -15.62
CA ARG A 81 7.44 -4.50 -15.53
C ARG A 81 6.60 -5.73 -15.26
N SER A 82 6.91 -6.83 -15.95
CA SER A 82 6.19 -8.08 -15.78
C SER A 82 6.51 -8.71 -14.43
N ARG A 83 5.48 -8.90 -13.58
CA ARG A 83 5.61 -9.65 -12.32
C ARG A 83 6.00 -11.12 -12.56
N ALA A 84 5.61 -11.69 -13.70
CA ALA A 84 5.95 -13.06 -14.07
C ALA A 84 7.46 -13.27 -14.32
N ALA A 85 8.22 -12.19 -14.54
CA ALA A 85 9.67 -12.25 -14.65
C ALA A 85 10.38 -12.38 -13.28
N GLY A 86 9.64 -12.24 -12.17
CA GLY A 86 10.19 -12.26 -10.82
C GLY A 86 11.03 -11.02 -10.46
N PRO A 87 11.66 -11.00 -9.27
CA PRO A 87 12.55 -9.91 -8.87
C PRO A 87 13.72 -9.75 -9.83
N GLN A 88 14.05 -8.51 -10.18
CA GLN A 88 15.16 -8.14 -11.05
C GLN A 88 16.36 -7.65 -10.22
N ASP A 89 17.51 -7.44 -10.85
CA ASP A 89 18.75 -7.06 -10.15
C ASP A 89 18.60 -5.74 -9.37
N LYS A 90 17.92 -4.75 -9.95
CA LYS A 90 17.55 -3.51 -9.24
C LYS A 90 16.78 -3.78 -7.93
N ASP A 91 15.89 -4.78 -7.90
CA ASP A 91 15.09 -5.08 -6.70
C ASP A 91 15.99 -5.70 -5.63
N ARG A 92 16.99 -6.50 -6.05
CA ARG A 92 18.01 -7.08 -5.18
C ARG A 92 18.96 -6.01 -4.64
N GLU A 93 19.38 -5.06 -5.48
CA GLU A 93 20.25 -3.95 -5.07
C GLU A 93 19.55 -2.99 -4.10
N GLU A 94 18.27 -2.69 -4.34
CA GLU A 94 17.50 -1.91 -3.38
C GLU A 94 17.36 -2.65 -2.03
N LEU A 95 17.06 -3.95 -2.07
CA LEU A 95 16.99 -4.79 -0.87
C LEU A 95 18.33 -4.81 -0.12
N ALA A 96 19.46 -4.96 -0.84
CA ALA A 96 20.80 -4.90 -0.27
C ALA A 96 21.04 -3.57 0.46
N GLY A 97 20.62 -2.45 -0.15
CA GLY A 97 20.66 -1.14 0.48
C GLY A 97 19.79 -1.04 1.74
N ILE A 98 18.60 -1.66 1.74
CA ILE A 98 17.70 -1.71 2.92
C ILE A 98 18.33 -2.52 4.06
N LEU A 99 18.91 -3.68 3.74
CA LEU A 99 19.49 -4.61 4.70
C LEU A 99 20.90 -4.20 5.16
N SER A 100 21.46 -3.13 4.59
CA SER A 100 22.84 -2.68 4.84
C SER A 100 23.89 -3.73 4.44
N ASP A 101 23.61 -4.47 3.37
CA ASP A 101 24.55 -5.39 2.74
C ASP A 101 25.74 -4.63 2.10
N PRO A 102 26.84 -5.32 1.74
CA PRO A 102 27.99 -4.68 1.09
C PRO A 102 27.59 -3.94 -0.19
N VAL A 103 28.21 -2.78 -0.41
CA VAL A 103 27.97 -1.94 -1.59
C VAL A 103 28.37 -2.69 -2.86
N PRO A 104 27.55 -2.67 -3.93
CA PRO A 104 27.89 -3.26 -5.22
C PRO A 104 29.14 -2.62 -5.82
N ASP A 105 29.80 -3.33 -6.74
CA ASP A 105 30.99 -2.83 -7.43
C ASP A 105 30.68 -1.53 -8.20
N GLN A 106 31.59 -0.54 -8.14
CA GLN A 106 31.30 0.86 -8.49
C GLN A 106 31.12 1.13 -9.99
N ASP A 107 31.35 0.12 -10.83
CA ASP A 107 31.33 0.27 -12.29
C ASP A 107 29.90 0.37 -12.88
N ASP A 108 28.84 0.08 -12.10
CA ASP A 108 27.46 0.26 -12.53
C ASP A 108 26.74 1.38 -11.75
N GLN A 109 26.63 2.54 -12.40
CA GLN A 109 25.95 3.72 -11.84
C GLN A 109 24.46 3.49 -11.55
N ALA A 110 23.78 2.64 -12.33
CA ALA A 110 22.36 2.38 -12.13
C ALA A 110 22.14 1.49 -10.90
N MET A 111 23.00 0.48 -10.70
CA MET A 111 22.97 -0.36 -9.49
C MET A 111 23.33 0.45 -8.24
N SER A 112 24.35 1.31 -8.32
CA SER A 112 24.72 2.21 -7.21
C SER A 112 23.59 3.15 -6.80
N LEU A 113 22.85 3.70 -7.78
CA LEU A 113 21.68 4.55 -7.50
C LEU A 113 20.60 3.76 -6.75
N GLN A 114 20.29 2.54 -7.19
CA GLN A 114 19.23 1.73 -6.61
C GLN A 114 19.58 1.28 -5.18
N PHE A 115 20.82 0.86 -4.94
CA PHE A 115 21.33 0.58 -3.60
C PHE A 115 21.20 1.80 -2.68
N SER A 116 21.54 3.00 -3.18
CA SER A 116 21.41 4.25 -2.42
C SER A 116 19.95 4.58 -2.05
N TRP A 117 18.98 4.19 -2.88
CA TRP A 117 17.57 4.32 -2.56
C TRP A 117 17.18 3.39 -1.41
N GLY A 118 17.64 2.14 -1.44
CA GLY A 118 17.45 1.20 -0.35
C GLY A 118 17.96 1.73 0.99
N GLN A 119 19.17 2.30 1.02
CA GLN A 119 19.72 2.93 2.22
C GLN A 119 18.87 4.11 2.72
N ARG A 120 18.34 4.93 1.80
CA ARG A 120 17.43 6.04 2.16
C ARG A 120 16.12 5.50 2.74
N HIS A 121 15.58 4.40 2.20
CA HIS A 121 14.40 3.75 2.74
C HIS A 121 14.65 3.25 4.17
N ALA A 122 15.75 2.53 4.41
CA ALA A 122 16.12 2.07 5.74
C ALA A 122 16.28 3.23 6.73
N LYS A 123 16.99 4.29 6.34
CA LYS A 123 17.17 5.48 7.18
C LYS A 123 15.83 6.14 7.54
N ARG A 124 14.91 6.26 6.58
CA ARG A 124 13.57 6.83 6.81
C ARG A 124 12.70 5.93 7.70
N ALA A 125 12.81 4.61 7.56
CA ALA A 125 12.08 3.67 8.40
C ALA A 125 12.51 3.75 9.87
N LEU A 126 13.79 4.03 10.14
CA LEU A 126 14.35 4.18 11.48
C LEU A 126 14.11 5.55 12.12
N THR A 127 13.60 6.52 11.37
CA THR A 127 13.14 7.80 11.91
C THR A 127 11.61 7.77 12.03
N PRO A 128 11.05 7.40 13.20
CA PRO A 128 9.60 7.33 13.41
C PRO A 128 8.89 8.70 13.35
N GLU A 129 9.64 9.79 13.19
CA GLU A 129 9.12 11.14 13.16
C GLU A 129 8.64 11.56 11.77
N GLY A 130 7.35 11.89 11.68
CA GLY A 130 7.04 13.27 11.30
C GLY A 130 6.19 13.51 10.05
N ASP A 131 5.57 12.51 9.43
CA ASP A 131 4.49 12.78 8.48
C ASP A 131 3.12 12.54 9.14
N PRO A 132 2.42 13.61 9.58
CA PRO A 132 1.08 13.50 10.14
C PRO A 132 0.09 12.82 9.19
N GLN A 133 0.26 12.94 7.87
CA GLN A 133 -0.64 12.31 6.90
C GLN A 133 -0.47 10.81 6.87
N LYS A 134 0.78 10.32 6.90
CA LYS A 134 1.08 8.88 7.01
C LYS A 134 0.49 8.31 8.29
N LEU A 135 0.80 8.94 9.44
CA LEU A 135 0.32 8.49 10.74
C LEU A 135 -1.21 8.45 10.80
N PHE A 136 -1.88 9.49 10.29
CA PHE A 136 -3.33 9.55 10.21
C PHE A 136 -3.90 8.44 9.33
N THR A 137 -3.31 8.23 8.15
CA THR A 137 -3.76 7.20 7.21
C THR A 137 -3.65 5.82 7.82
N GLU A 138 -2.48 5.46 8.36
CA GLU A 138 -2.27 4.15 9.01
C GLU A 138 -3.21 3.96 10.21
N ALA A 139 -3.36 4.98 11.06
CA ALA A 139 -4.28 4.91 12.18
C ALA A 139 -5.75 4.70 11.74
N CYS A 140 -6.17 5.36 10.65
CA CYS A 140 -7.50 5.11 10.07
C CYS A 140 -7.65 3.66 9.61
N LEU A 141 -6.65 3.14 8.90
CA LEU A 141 -6.66 1.76 8.39
C LEU A 141 -6.70 0.73 9.52
N TYR A 142 -5.83 0.84 10.52
CA TYR A 142 -5.81 -0.08 11.67
C TYR A 142 -7.07 0.06 12.54
N GLY A 143 -7.53 1.28 12.81
CA GLY A 143 -8.71 1.52 13.64
C GLY A 143 -10.00 0.98 13.01
N LEU A 144 -10.21 1.24 11.71
CA LEU A 144 -11.35 0.69 10.97
C LEU A 144 -11.33 -0.85 10.97
N ARG A 145 -10.17 -1.46 10.71
CA ARG A 145 -10.01 -2.91 10.72
C ARG A 145 -10.31 -3.49 12.11
N ALA A 146 -9.67 -2.96 13.15
CA ALA A 146 -9.83 -3.46 14.51
C ALA A 146 -11.29 -3.38 14.97
N LYS A 147 -12.00 -2.31 14.60
CA LYS A 147 -13.44 -2.21 14.86
C LYS A 147 -14.26 -3.27 14.11
N LEU A 148 -13.98 -3.49 12.83
CA LEU A 148 -14.69 -4.50 12.03
C LEU A 148 -14.45 -5.94 12.49
N CYS A 149 -13.32 -6.19 13.15
CA CYS A 149 -12.93 -7.50 13.65
C CYS A 149 -13.20 -7.69 15.16
N ASP A 150 -13.81 -6.71 15.83
CA ASP A 150 -13.99 -6.69 17.29
C ASP A 150 -12.67 -6.94 18.08
N ASP A 151 -11.55 -6.41 17.57
CA ASP A 151 -10.19 -6.68 18.04
C ASP A 151 -9.42 -5.38 18.37
N VAL A 152 -10.11 -4.40 18.96
CA VAL A 152 -9.51 -3.10 19.33
C VAL A 152 -8.41 -3.24 20.38
N ASP A 153 -8.55 -4.20 21.30
CA ASP A 153 -7.60 -4.37 22.40
C ASP A 153 -6.26 -4.97 21.97
N SER A 154 -6.17 -5.58 20.79
CA SER A 154 -4.89 -6.09 20.27
C SER A 154 -3.98 -5.01 19.70
N LEU A 155 -4.49 -3.80 19.42
CA LEU A 155 -3.73 -2.72 18.78
C LEU A 155 -2.42 -2.40 19.51
N ASP A 156 -2.42 -2.41 20.84
CA ASP A 156 -1.23 -2.11 21.66
C ASP A 156 -0.17 -3.22 21.64
N SER A 157 -0.50 -4.41 21.13
CA SER A 157 0.42 -5.55 21.10
C SER A 157 1.37 -5.54 19.90
N TYR A 158 1.01 -4.87 18.81
CA TYR A 158 1.81 -4.82 17.58
C TYR A 158 2.07 -3.41 17.06
N LEU A 159 1.27 -2.39 17.41
CA LEU A 159 1.51 -1.02 16.95
C LEU A 159 2.39 -0.20 17.90
N PRO A 160 3.16 0.76 17.36
CA PRO A 160 3.80 1.79 18.18
C PRO A 160 2.76 2.58 19.02
N PRO A 161 3.10 3.03 20.25
CA PRO A 161 2.13 3.62 21.17
C PRO A 161 1.31 4.78 20.62
N GLN A 162 1.96 5.71 19.89
CA GLN A 162 1.27 6.86 19.30
C GLN A 162 0.24 6.44 18.24
N MET A 163 0.55 5.39 17.47
CA MET A 163 -0.32 4.87 16.42
C MET A 163 -1.49 4.09 17.02
N ALA A 164 -1.23 3.25 18.02
CA ALA A 164 -2.26 2.51 18.74
C ALA A 164 -3.32 3.44 19.34
N VAL A 165 -2.90 4.54 19.99
CA VAL A 165 -3.80 5.56 20.54
C VAL A 165 -4.65 6.21 19.43
N MET A 166 -4.06 6.54 18.28
CA MET A 166 -4.80 7.16 17.18
C MET A 166 -5.77 6.17 16.52
N ALA A 167 -5.36 4.93 16.33
CA ALA A 167 -6.18 3.87 15.77
C ALA A 167 -7.38 3.53 16.69
N ARG A 168 -7.16 3.48 18.00
CA ARG A 168 -8.24 3.31 19.00
C ARG A 168 -9.26 4.45 18.91
N ARG A 169 -8.81 5.70 18.84
CA ARG A 169 -9.71 6.85 18.63
C ARG A 169 -10.55 6.72 17.36
N VAL A 170 -9.98 6.20 16.28
CA VAL A 170 -10.75 5.93 15.05
C VAL A 170 -11.81 4.85 15.28
N ALA A 171 -11.44 3.75 15.96
CA ALA A 171 -12.36 2.66 16.27
C ALA A 171 -13.51 3.10 17.20
N ASP A 172 -13.21 3.94 18.20
CA ASP A 172 -14.19 4.44 19.18
C ASP A 172 -15.25 5.34 18.54
N VAL A 173 -14.86 6.16 17.55
CA VAL A 173 -15.80 7.06 16.84
C VAL A 173 -16.83 6.27 16.00
N LEU A 174 -16.56 5.00 15.71
CA LEU A 174 -17.45 4.12 14.96
C LEU A 174 -18.43 3.34 15.86
N GLU A 175 -18.50 3.63 17.16
CA GLU A 175 -19.61 3.15 17.99
C GLU A 175 -20.95 3.56 17.37
N GLU A 176 -21.88 2.61 17.25
CA GLU A 176 -23.22 2.88 16.71
C GLU A 176 -23.85 4.03 17.49
N PRO A 177 -24.46 5.02 16.83
CA PRO A 177 -25.26 6.01 17.54
C PRO A 177 -26.33 5.26 18.33
N GLN A 178 -26.36 5.46 19.65
CA GLN A 178 -27.44 4.95 20.50
C GLN A 178 -28.77 5.32 19.84
N PRO A 179 -29.70 4.36 19.63
CA PRO A 179 -31.01 4.70 19.11
C PRO A 179 -31.62 5.75 20.04
N ALA A 180 -32.13 6.84 19.44
CA ALA A 180 -32.79 7.89 20.19
C ALA A 180 -33.86 7.25 21.10
N GLN A 181 -33.76 7.49 22.41
CA GLN A 181 -34.75 7.00 23.37
C GLN A 181 -36.12 7.53 22.93
N ALA A 182 -37.05 6.60 22.69
CA ALA A 182 -38.43 6.88 22.29
C ALA A 182 -39.24 7.50 23.44
#